data_AF-A0AAT9HLK5-F1
#
_entry.id   AF-A0AAT9HLK5-F1
#
_cell.length_a   1.000
_cell.length_b   1.000
_cell.length_c   1.000
_cell.angle_alpha   90.00
_cell.angle_beta   90.00
_cell.angle_gamma   90.00
#
_symmetry.space_group_name_H-M   'P 1'
#
loop_
_entity.id
_entity.type
_entity.pdbx_description
1 polymer ?
#
loop_
_entity_poly.entity_id
_entity_poly.type
_entity_poly.pdbx_seq_one_letter_code
_entity_poly.pdbx_strand_id
1 'polypeptide(L)' 'MVRASRPAGAPAEALLVRPDGHVAWAAGDGSEHGLREALVRWFGHEDWR' A
#
# COMPACT_ATOMS: atom_id res chain seq x y z
N MET A 1 8.83 8.19 -12.71
CA MET A 1 9.15 7.07 -11.81
C MET A 1 9.22 7.60 -10.39
N VAL A 2 8.32 7.17 -9.50
CA VAL A 2 8.38 7.50 -8.07
C VAL A 2 9.31 6.50 -7.40
N ARG A 3 10.27 6.98 -6.60
CA ARG A 3 11.20 6.14 -5.85
C ARG A 3 11.03 6.45 -4.37
N ALA A 4 10.75 5.42 -3.56
CA ALA A 4 10.67 5.54 -2.11
C ALA A 4 11.88 4.87 -1.47
N SER A 5 12.36 5.45 -0.37
CA SER A 5 13.39 4.86 0.49
C SER A 5 12.79 4.67 1.87
N ARG A 6 12.97 3.48 2.44
CA ARG A 6 12.56 3.16 3.80
C ARG A 6 13.66 3.61 4.78
N PRO A 7 13.41 4.57 5.69
CA PRO A 7 14.38 4.90 6.72
C PRO A 7 14.49 3.75 7.73
N ALA A 8 15.67 3.61 8.34
CA ALA A 8 15.88 2.61 9.39
C ALA A 8 14.91 2.84 10.56
N GLY A 9 14.28 1.77 11.05
CA GLY A 9 13.34 1.83 12.17
C GLY A 9 11.93 2.33 11.82
N ALA A 10 11.58 2.49 10.54
CA ALA A 10 10.22 2.85 10.17
C ALA A 10 9.22 1.75 10.64
N PRO A 11 8.06 2.12 11.21
CA PRO A 11 7.15 1.15 11.82
C PRO A 11 6.42 0.25 10.82
N ALA A 12 6.39 0.60 9.53
CA ALA A 12 5.68 -0.16 8.48
C ALA A 12 6.63 -0.64 7.37
N GLU A 13 6.83 -1.95 7.27
CA GLU A 13 7.63 -2.60 6.20
C GLU A 13 7.01 -2.42 4.81
N ALA A 14 5.68 -2.29 4.72
CA ALA A 14 4.97 -2.10 3.46
C ALA A 14 3.88 -1.02 3.57
N LEU A 15 3.68 -0.26 2.50
CA LEU A 15 2.65 0.77 2.37
C LEU A 15 1.96 0.65 1.01
N LEU A 16 0.64 0.79 0.99
CA LEU A 16 -0.14 1.06 -0.21
C LEU A 16 -0.42 2.57 -0.25
N VAL A 17 0.17 3.26 -1.24
CA VAL A 17 0.02 4.71 -1.39
C VAL A 17 -0.86 5.00 -2.60
N ARG A 18 -1.83 5.89 -2.43
CA ARG A 18 -2.73 6.35 -3.49
C ARG A 18 -2.04 7.36 -4.41
N PRO A 19 -2.55 7.57 -5.64
CA PRO A 19 -2.02 8.60 -6.55
C PRO A 19 -2.04 10.02 -5.96
N ASP A 20 -2.98 10.31 -5.06
CA ASP A 20 -3.06 11.59 -4.32
C ASP A 20 -2.08 11.69 -3.12
N GLY A 21 -1.28 10.65 -2.88
CA GLY A 21 -0.24 10.64 -1.85
C GLY A 21 -0.67 10.12 -0.47
N HIS A 22 -1.94 9.79 -0.25
CA HIS A 22 -2.39 9.23 1.04
C HIS A 22 -2.11 7.72 1.16
N VAL A 23 -1.80 7.28 2.38
CA VAL A 23 -1.66 5.86 2.71
C VAL A 23 -3.04 5.23 2.82
N ALA A 24 -3.29 4.22 1.99
CA ALA A 24 -4.51 3.42 1.96
C ALA A 24 -4.45 2.18 2.87
N TRP A 25 -3.25 1.68 3.12
CA TRP A 25 -2.96 0.52 3.97
C TRP A 25 -1.47 0.48 4.36
N ALA A 26 -1.16 -0.13 5.50
CA ALA A 26 0.21 -0.33 6.00
C ALA A 26 0.34 -1.66 6.75
N ALA A 27 1.48 -2.33 6.62
CA ALA A 27 1.84 -3.49 7.44
C ALA A 27 3.20 -3.30 8.13
N GLY A 28 3.26 -3.69 9.40
CA GLY A 28 4.47 -3.61 10.23
C GLY A 28 5.40 -4.81 10.08
N ASP A 29 4.84 -5.97 9.74
CA ASP A 29 5.54 -7.26 9.73
C ASP A 29 5.86 -7.77 8.31
N GLY A 30 5.56 -6.97 7.28
CA GLY A 30 5.76 -7.35 5.88
C GLY A 30 4.70 -8.31 5.33
N SER A 31 3.68 -8.69 6.11
CA SER A 31 2.55 -9.45 5.58
C SER A 31 1.71 -8.63 4.61
N GLU A 32 1.05 -9.34 3.71
CA GLU A 32 0.07 -8.80 2.78
C GLU A 32 -1.36 -8.91 3.34
N HIS A 33 -1.52 -9.12 4.66
CA HIS A 33 -2.82 -9.32 5.27
C HIS A 33 -3.70 -8.06 5.11
N GLY A 34 -4.89 -8.23 4.54
CA GLY A 34 -5.79 -7.12 4.21
C GLY A 34 -5.34 -6.26 3.02
N LEU A 35 -4.17 -6.52 2.40
CA LEU A 35 -3.71 -5.77 1.23
C LEU A 35 -4.70 -5.90 0.06
N ARG A 36 -5.18 -7.13 -0.19
CA ARG A 36 -6.16 -7.37 -1.26
C ARG A 36 -7.47 -6.64 -1.02
N GLU A 37 -7.97 -6.62 0.20
CA GLU A 37 -9.19 -5.89 0.55
C GLU A 37 -8.99 -4.38 0.41
N ALA A 38 -7.83 -3.87 0.81
CA ALA A 38 -7.46 -2.47 0.60
C ALA A 38 -7.37 -2.12 -0.89
N LEU A 39 -6.78 -2.98 -1.72
CA LEU A 39 -6.73 -2.79 -3.17
C LEU A 39 -8.14 -2.69 -3.75
N VAL A 40 -9.02 -3.63 -3.42
CA VAL A 40 -10.41 -3.62 -3.91
C VAL A 40 -11.17 -2.38 -3.43
N ARG A 41 -10.98 -1.99 -2.16
CA ARG A 41 -11.65 -0.80 -1.58
C ARG A 41 -11.25 0.49 -2.28
N TRP A 42 -9.96 0.65 -2.60
CA TRP A 42 -9.42 1.94 -3.04
C TRP A 42 -9.22 2.04 -4.55
N PHE A 43 -9.02 0.92 -5.24
CA PHE A 43 -8.77 0.85 -6.68
C PHE A 43 -9.85 0.08 -7.44
N GLY A 44 -10.81 -0.54 -6.74
CA GLY A 44 -11.86 -1.35 -7.34
C GLY A 44 -11.42 -2.79 -7.62
N HIS A 45 -12.35 -3.59 -8.12
CA HIS A 45 -12.03 -4.90 -8.68
C HIS A 45 -11.29 -4.70 -10.02
N GLU A 46 -10.61 -5.74 -10.49
CA GLU A 46 -9.79 -5.69 -11.71
C GLU A 46 -10.68 -5.59 -12.97
N ASP A 47 -11.32 -4.45 -13.15
CA ASP A 47 -12.03 -4.06 -14.39
C ASP A 47 -11.00 -3.43 -15.32
N TRP A 48 -10.05 -4.25 -15.76
CA TRP A 48 -9.15 -3.84 -16.84
C TRP A 48 -9.88 -4.14 -18.15
N ARG A 49 -10.60 -3.13 -18.64
CA ARG A 49 -11.02 -3.01 -20.03
C ARG A 49 -10.22 -1.90 -20.71
#